data_AF-B8MJ84-F1
#
_entry.id   AF-B8MJ84-F1
#
_cell.length_a   1.000
_cell.length_b   1.000
_cell.length_c   1.000
_cell.angle_alpha   90.00
_cell.angle_beta   90.00
_cell.angle_gamma   90.00
#
_symmetry.space_group_name_H-M   'P 1'
#
loop_
_entity.id
_entity.type
_entity.pdbx_description
1 polymer ?
#
loop_
_entity_poly.entity_id
_entity_poly.type
_entity_poly.pdbx_seq_one_letter_code
_entity_poly.pdbx_strand_id
1 'polypeptide(L)'
;MLATLTFPFKNSLKKYMQISEPSKRTVIAVIEGDNEEARCVAGGIPLRKLDHLTDRTLVPGNPDHYYGACPEQLNRRIRNERDNQIIPTTEDKIPIAPNSFLAVKGPDGLASVVKRQACYDNAFGVRGMHSLQEYGKDEPEFDNHAYTISSIYHDGTSNIFTIHPSKPSDRLEYHMTRLRSFVITDTFRQGVIWYRNARDWVKE
;
A
#
# COMPACT_ATOMS: atom_id res chain seq x y z
N MET A 1 -1.71 -6.92 -18.11
CA MET A 1 -0.76 -5.82 -18.33
C MET A 1 0.11 -5.75 -17.09
N LEU A 2 1.28 -6.39 -17.14
CA LEU A 2 2.31 -6.34 -16.09
C LEU A 2 2.84 -4.91 -16.00
N ALA A 3 2.77 -4.29 -14.82
CA ALA A 3 3.47 -3.05 -14.57
C ALA A 3 4.82 -3.41 -13.96
N THR A 4 5.86 -3.46 -14.80
CA THR A 4 7.26 -3.54 -14.35
C THR A 4 7.73 -2.13 -14.00
N LEU A 5 8.30 -1.94 -12.82
CA LEU A 5 8.89 -0.66 -12.40
C LEU A 5 10.24 -0.44 -13.09
N THR A 6 10.21 -0.07 -14.37
CA THR A 6 11.37 0.55 -15.04
C THR A 6 11.23 2.06 -14.88
N PHE A 7 12.09 2.67 -14.04
CA PHE A 7 12.02 4.10 -13.70
C PHE A 7 12.73 4.95 -14.74
N PRO A 8 11.99 5.71 -15.55
CA PRO A 8 12.38 7.07 -15.84
C PRO A 8 11.27 8.00 -15.33
N PHE A 9 11.68 9.13 -14.72
CA PHE A 9 11.01 10.44 -14.67
C PHE A 9 11.02 11.13 -13.31
N LYS A 10 11.74 12.25 -13.29
CA LYS A 10 11.61 13.38 -12.37
C LYS A 10 10.28 14.11 -12.63
N ASN A 11 9.63 14.56 -11.54
CA ASN A 11 8.65 15.66 -11.48
C ASN A 11 7.24 15.48 -12.05
N SER A 12 6.39 14.59 -11.51
CA SER A 12 4.94 14.66 -11.84
C SER A 12 3.93 14.23 -10.76
N LEU A 13 4.29 14.12 -9.48
CA LEU A 13 3.38 13.54 -8.47
C LEU A 13 2.39 14.52 -7.79
N LYS A 14 2.34 15.81 -8.15
CA LYS A 14 1.48 16.78 -7.41
C LYS A 14 0.48 17.62 -8.22
N LYS A 15 0.32 17.44 -9.55
CA LYS A 15 -0.60 18.30 -10.31
C LYS A 15 -1.52 17.57 -11.29
N TYR A 16 -2.27 16.59 -10.79
CA TYR A 16 -3.42 16.02 -11.51
C TYR A 16 -4.62 15.99 -10.57
N MET A 17 -5.77 16.48 -11.06
CA MET A 17 -7.00 16.72 -10.30
C MET A 17 -7.31 15.58 -9.33
N GLN A 18 -7.24 15.92 -8.04
CA GLN A 18 -7.57 15.02 -6.94
C GLN A 18 -9.07 15.15 -6.65
N ILE A 19 -9.71 14.08 -6.20
CA ILE A 19 -11.00 14.21 -5.51
C ILE A 19 -10.77 15.15 -4.33
N SER A 20 -11.72 16.04 -4.06
CA SER A 20 -11.66 16.87 -2.86
C SER A 20 -11.48 15.97 -1.62
N GLU A 21 -10.65 16.37 -0.65
CA GLU A 21 -10.45 15.58 0.57
C GLU A 21 -11.76 15.16 1.27
N PRO A 22 -12.81 16.01 1.34
CA PRO A 22 -14.13 15.60 1.84
C PRO A 22 -14.76 14.47 1.02
N SER A 23 -14.79 14.58 -0.31
CA SER A 23 -15.39 13.55 -1.18
C SER A 23 -14.60 12.23 -1.14
N LYS A 24 -13.28 12.31 -0.98
CA LYS A 24 -12.41 11.15 -0.87
C LYS A 24 -12.70 10.36 0.42
N ARG A 25 -12.86 11.06 1.54
CA ARG A 25 -13.27 10.44 2.82
C ARG A 25 -14.62 9.74 2.72
N THR A 26 -15.59 10.34 2.01
CA THR A 26 -16.90 9.71 1.79
C THR A 26 -16.78 8.40 1.01
N VAL A 27 -16.02 8.38 -0.09
CA VAL A 27 -15.82 7.16 -0.88
C VAL A 27 -15.11 6.08 -0.06
N ILE A 28 -14.06 6.43 0.68
CA ILE A 28 -13.35 5.50 1.55
C ILE A 28 -14.32 4.91 2.58
N ALA A 29 -15.08 5.75 3.30
CA ALA A 29 -16.05 5.29 4.29
C ALA A 29 -17.09 4.31 3.71
N VAL A 30 -17.58 4.55 2.49
CA VAL A 30 -18.53 3.65 1.82
C VAL A 30 -17.90 2.29 1.51
N ILE A 31 -16.66 2.28 1.02
CA ILE A 31 -15.94 1.04 0.67
C ILE A 31 -15.60 0.25 1.93
N GLU A 32 -15.06 0.93 2.94
CA GLU A 32 -14.57 0.30 4.17
C GLU A 32 -15.69 -0.15 5.11
N GLY A 33 -16.79 0.61 5.15
CA GLY A 33 -17.84 0.45 6.14
C GLY A 33 -17.36 0.81 7.55
N ASP A 34 -18.15 0.42 8.54
CA ASP A 34 -17.78 0.60 9.94
C ASP A 34 -16.56 -0.29 10.26
N ASN A 35 -15.51 0.34 10.79
CA ASN A 35 -14.30 -0.34 11.22
C ASN A 35 -13.90 0.18 12.61
N GLU A 36 -13.98 -0.69 13.61
CA GLU A 36 -13.75 -0.34 15.02
C GLU A 36 -12.25 -0.20 15.37
N GLU A 37 -11.35 -0.65 14.49
CA GLU A 37 -9.89 -0.70 14.75
C GLU A 37 -9.15 0.57 14.31
N ALA A 38 -9.52 1.71 14.88
CA ALA A 38 -8.94 3.01 14.54
C ALA A 38 -7.41 3.12 14.68
N ARG A 39 -6.74 2.19 15.40
CA ARG A 39 -5.28 2.20 15.64
C ARG A 39 -4.47 1.34 14.67
N CYS A 40 -5.12 0.47 13.90
CA CYS A 40 -4.48 -0.39 12.92
C CYS A 40 -4.69 0.15 11.47
N VAL A 41 -5.07 1.43 11.36
CA VAL A 41 -5.33 2.11 10.09
C VAL A 41 -4.86 3.57 10.14
N ALA A 42 -4.31 4.06 9.04
CA ALA A 42 -3.94 5.47 8.86
C ALA A 42 -3.96 5.85 7.37
N GLY A 43 -3.92 7.15 7.06
CA GLY A 43 -3.97 7.61 5.67
C GLY A 43 -3.70 9.11 5.54
N GLY A 44 -3.24 9.52 4.36
CA GLY A 44 -2.88 10.92 4.08
C GLY A 44 -1.63 11.42 4.82
N ILE A 45 -0.84 10.49 5.39
CA ILE A 45 0.41 10.79 6.09
C ILE A 45 1.57 10.18 5.28
N PRO A 46 2.58 10.99 4.87
CA PRO A 46 3.70 10.47 4.10
C PRO A 46 4.56 9.51 4.92
N LEU A 47 5.00 8.41 4.30
CA LEU A 47 5.80 7.33 4.91
C LEU A 47 7.29 7.75 5.07
N ARG A 48 7.54 8.87 5.76
CA ARG A 48 8.85 9.55 5.79
C ARG A 48 9.95 8.80 6.52
N LYS A 49 9.60 7.90 7.41
CA LYS A 49 10.56 7.18 8.25
C LYS A 49 11.12 5.93 7.56
N LEU A 50 10.43 5.46 6.51
CA LEU A 50 10.87 4.30 5.75
C LEU A 50 12.07 4.64 4.85
N ASP A 51 13.05 3.72 4.79
CA ASP A 51 14.19 3.85 3.89
C ASP A 51 13.73 4.09 2.45
N HIS A 52 14.45 4.89 1.68
CA HIS A 52 14.07 5.12 0.28
C HIS A 52 14.13 3.82 -0.55
N LEU A 53 13.15 3.62 -1.43
CA LEU A 53 13.16 2.53 -2.42
C LEU A 53 14.02 2.87 -3.66
N THR A 54 14.44 4.13 -3.79
CA THR A 54 15.19 4.66 -4.94
C THR A 54 16.34 5.55 -4.49
N ASP A 55 16.97 6.25 -5.43
CA ASP A 55 18.04 7.25 -5.26
C ASP A 55 17.68 8.52 -4.42
N ARG A 56 16.59 8.48 -3.65
CA ARG A 56 16.09 9.58 -2.81
C ARG A 56 15.58 10.81 -3.58
N THR A 57 15.42 10.73 -4.90
CA THR A 57 14.84 11.84 -5.68
C THR A 57 13.32 11.86 -5.65
N LEU A 58 12.69 10.75 -5.31
CA LEU A 58 11.24 10.64 -5.16
C LEU A 58 10.80 11.12 -3.77
N VAL A 59 9.65 11.78 -3.74
CA VAL A 59 8.96 12.08 -2.48
C VAL A 59 8.53 10.78 -1.79
N PRO A 60 8.44 10.75 -0.46
CA PRO A 60 7.94 9.58 0.27
C PRO A 60 6.55 9.17 -0.23
N GLY A 61 6.27 7.87 -0.14
CA GLY A 61 4.94 7.33 -0.40
C GLY A 61 3.90 8.03 0.47
N ASN A 62 2.69 8.20 -0.05
CA ASN A 62 1.61 8.89 0.67
C ASN A 62 0.27 8.23 0.31
N PRO A 63 0.01 7.04 0.84
CA PRO A 63 -1.22 6.31 0.59
C PRO A 63 -2.42 7.06 1.16
N ASP A 64 -3.56 6.89 0.51
CA ASP A 64 -4.80 7.54 0.91
C ASP A 64 -5.40 6.85 2.13
N HIS A 65 -5.24 5.53 2.20
CA HIS A 65 -5.43 4.75 3.41
C HIS A 65 -4.50 3.55 3.39
N TYR A 66 -4.11 3.05 4.55
CA TYR A 66 -3.36 1.82 4.68
C TYR A 66 -3.64 1.17 6.03
N TYR A 67 -3.54 -0.16 6.02
CA TYR A 67 -3.64 -1.01 7.20
C TYR A 67 -2.28 -1.65 7.47
N GLY A 68 -2.06 -1.92 8.75
CA GLY A 68 -0.90 -2.66 9.23
C GLY A 68 -1.14 -3.11 10.67
N ALA A 69 -0.11 -3.69 11.27
CA ALA A 69 -0.16 -4.09 12.66
C ALA A 69 -0.21 -2.88 13.59
N CYS A 70 -1.04 -2.94 14.63
CA CYS A 70 -0.94 -2.03 15.75
C CYS A 70 0.44 -2.22 16.44
N PRO A 71 1.12 -1.16 16.92
CA PRO A 71 2.48 -1.25 17.43
C PRO A 71 2.69 -2.32 18.51
N GLU A 72 1.68 -2.58 19.34
CA GLU A 72 1.71 -3.54 20.43
C GLU A 72 1.70 -5.00 19.97
N GLN A 73 1.27 -5.27 18.73
CA GLN A 73 1.24 -6.63 18.15
C GLN A 73 2.64 -7.14 17.77
N LEU A 74 3.64 -6.26 17.65
CA LEU A 74 5.01 -6.66 17.30
C LEU A 74 5.97 -6.47 18.48
N ASN A 75 6.83 -7.47 18.68
CA ASN A 75 7.87 -7.45 19.71
C ASN A 75 8.71 -6.16 19.61
N ARG A 76 8.90 -5.47 20.75
CA ARG A 76 9.61 -4.18 20.81
C ARG A 76 11.04 -4.27 20.26
N ARG A 77 11.73 -5.39 20.46
CA ARG A 77 13.09 -5.59 19.93
C ARG A 77 13.09 -5.60 18.41
N ILE A 78 12.20 -6.40 17.81
CA ILE A 78 12.05 -6.47 16.34
C ILE A 78 11.67 -5.10 15.78
N ARG A 79 10.74 -4.38 16.45
CA ARG A 79 10.38 -3.01 16.07
C ARG A 79 11.57 -2.07 16.01
N ASN A 80 12.44 -2.11 17.02
CA ASN A 80 13.62 -1.26 17.07
C ASN A 80 14.67 -1.66 16.02
N GLU A 81 14.85 -2.96 15.78
CA GLU A 81 15.86 -3.48 14.84
C GLU A 81 15.45 -3.31 13.37
N ARG A 82 14.14 -3.26 13.08
CA ARG A 82 13.57 -3.08 11.72
C ARG A 82 12.87 -1.73 11.52
N ASP A 83 13.16 -0.77 12.40
CA ASP A 83 12.45 0.49 12.54
C ASP A 83 12.19 1.24 11.22
N ASN A 84 13.25 1.47 10.44
CA ASN A 84 13.24 2.16 9.15
C ASN A 84 12.66 1.32 7.99
N GLN A 85 12.23 0.09 8.23
CA GLN A 85 11.63 -0.78 7.22
C GLN A 85 10.15 -1.02 7.47
N ILE A 86 9.69 -0.92 8.72
CA ILE A 86 8.31 -1.25 9.09
C ILE A 86 7.55 -0.09 9.73
N ILE A 87 8.22 0.91 10.33
CA ILE A 87 7.52 2.01 11.00
C ILE A 87 7.36 3.19 10.03
N PRO A 88 6.14 3.53 9.58
CA PRO A 88 5.97 4.49 8.49
C PRO A 88 6.32 5.94 8.85
N THR A 89 6.05 6.33 10.10
CA THR A 89 6.24 7.70 10.61
C THR A 89 6.70 7.69 12.07
N THR A 90 6.97 8.85 12.64
CA THR A 90 7.30 9.01 14.06
C THR A 90 6.06 9.20 14.94
N GLU A 91 4.84 9.06 14.41
CA GLU A 91 3.61 9.24 15.18
C GLU A 91 3.28 8.00 16.02
N ASP A 92 3.07 8.18 17.33
CA ASP A 92 3.00 7.08 18.31
C ASP A 92 1.69 6.26 18.32
N LYS A 93 0.78 6.46 17.36
CA LYS A 93 -0.55 5.82 17.33
C LYS A 93 -1.01 5.37 15.95
N ILE A 94 -0.11 5.31 14.99
CA ILE A 94 -0.40 4.79 13.65
C ILE A 94 0.07 3.32 13.51
N PRO A 95 -0.51 2.56 12.57
CA PRO A 95 -0.05 1.21 12.28
C PRO A 95 1.41 1.17 11.82
N ILE A 96 2.07 0.07 12.17
CA ILE A 96 3.38 -0.36 11.69
C ILE A 96 3.23 -1.54 10.72
N ALA A 97 4.31 -1.90 10.04
CA ALA A 97 4.36 -2.99 9.08
C ALA A 97 3.16 -2.96 8.10
N PRO A 98 2.98 -1.85 7.35
CA PRO A 98 1.81 -1.69 6.50
C PRO A 98 1.79 -2.74 5.41
N ASN A 99 0.67 -3.43 5.24
CA ASN A 99 0.54 -4.58 4.32
C ASN A 99 -0.74 -4.53 3.46
N SER A 100 -1.62 -3.55 3.66
CA SER A 100 -2.71 -3.24 2.74
C SER A 100 -2.80 -1.73 2.51
N PHE A 101 -3.00 -1.33 1.26
CA PHE A 101 -2.99 0.08 0.87
C PHE A 101 -4.13 0.39 -0.10
N LEU A 102 -4.72 1.58 0.06
CA LEU A 102 -5.76 2.13 -0.79
C LEU A 102 -5.26 3.42 -1.44
N ALA A 103 -5.41 3.51 -2.76
CA ALA A 103 -5.25 4.74 -3.52
C ALA A 103 -6.56 5.13 -4.21
N VAL A 104 -6.96 6.39 -4.09
CA VAL A 104 -8.25 6.93 -4.51
C VAL A 104 -8.01 8.14 -5.39
N LYS A 105 -8.50 8.09 -6.63
CA LYS A 105 -8.51 9.22 -7.57
C LYS A 105 -9.90 9.44 -8.16
N GLY A 106 -10.13 10.68 -8.59
CA GLY A 106 -11.40 11.11 -9.15
C GLY A 106 -11.51 10.83 -10.63
N PRO A 107 -12.66 11.16 -11.22
CA PRO A 107 -12.88 11.01 -12.66
C PRO A 107 -11.73 11.63 -13.47
N ASP A 108 -11.28 12.83 -13.09
CA ASP A 108 -10.22 13.57 -13.77
C ASP A 108 -8.79 13.17 -13.37
N GLY A 109 -8.67 12.26 -12.40
CA GLY A 109 -7.38 11.69 -12.03
C GLY A 109 -6.90 10.71 -13.10
N LEU A 110 -5.60 10.70 -13.39
CA LEU A 110 -5.07 9.76 -14.38
C LEU A 110 -4.95 8.35 -13.79
N ALA A 111 -5.54 7.36 -14.47
CA ALA A 111 -5.44 5.94 -14.10
C ALA A 111 -3.98 5.45 -14.01
N SER A 112 -3.09 5.98 -14.84
CA SER A 112 -1.66 5.67 -14.79
C SER A 112 -0.97 6.21 -13.54
N VAL A 113 -1.40 7.37 -13.04
CA VAL A 113 -0.86 7.98 -11.82
C VAL A 113 -1.28 7.19 -10.59
N VAL A 114 -2.56 6.81 -10.47
CA VAL A 114 -3.01 6.02 -9.32
C VAL A 114 -2.39 4.63 -9.27
N LYS A 115 -2.19 3.98 -10.43
CA LYS A 115 -1.50 2.68 -10.50
C LYS A 115 -0.03 2.78 -10.07
N ARG A 116 0.67 3.85 -10.46
CA ARG A 116 2.05 4.09 -10.03
C ARG A 116 2.13 4.40 -8.54
N GLN A 117 1.23 5.24 -8.03
CA GLN A 117 1.14 5.53 -6.59
C GLN A 117 0.90 4.24 -5.80
N ALA A 118 -0.12 3.45 -6.19
CA ALA A 118 -0.41 2.17 -5.57
C ALA A 118 0.81 1.22 -5.58
N CYS A 119 1.46 1.03 -6.73
CA CYS A 119 2.64 0.17 -6.82
C CYS A 119 3.79 0.67 -5.93
N TYR A 120 4.06 1.98 -5.92
CA TYR A 120 5.12 2.58 -5.11
C TYR A 120 4.84 2.49 -3.61
N ASP A 121 3.62 2.83 -3.17
CA ASP A 121 3.24 2.77 -1.76
C ASP A 121 3.29 1.32 -1.24
N ASN A 122 2.81 0.34 -2.03
CA ASN A 122 2.84 -1.07 -1.63
C ASN A 122 4.24 -1.68 -1.63
N ALA A 123 5.17 -1.18 -2.46
CA ALA A 123 6.56 -1.65 -2.45
C ALA A 123 7.23 -1.43 -1.08
N PHE A 124 6.86 -0.36 -0.35
CA PHE A 124 7.29 -0.18 1.04
C PHE A 124 6.76 -1.28 1.95
N GLY A 125 5.49 -1.63 1.82
CA GLY A 125 4.88 -2.70 2.59
C GLY A 125 5.50 -4.07 2.30
N VAL A 126 5.72 -4.40 1.02
CA VAL A 126 6.42 -5.64 0.62
C VAL A 126 7.80 -5.74 1.26
N ARG A 127 8.58 -4.65 1.23
CA ARG A 127 9.90 -4.62 1.88
C ARG A 127 9.81 -4.78 3.39
N GLY A 128 8.83 -4.15 4.03
CA GLY A 128 8.58 -4.28 5.46
C GLY A 128 8.21 -5.71 5.86
N MET A 129 7.26 -6.32 5.15
CA MET A 129 6.83 -7.71 5.40
C MET A 129 7.96 -8.70 5.17
N HIS A 130 8.72 -8.54 4.08
CA HIS A 130 9.89 -9.36 3.78
C HIS A 130 10.96 -9.27 4.89
N SER A 131 11.24 -8.07 5.38
CA SER A 131 12.17 -7.85 6.50
C SER A 131 11.77 -8.56 7.79
N LEU A 132 10.46 -8.67 8.04
CA LEU A 132 9.91 -9.40 9.20
C LEU A 132 9.98 -10.91 9.00
N GLN A 133 9.62 -11.41 7.81
CA GLN A 133 9.65 -12.85 7.49
C GLN A 133 11.06 -13.43 7.52
N GLU A 134 12.04 -12.65 7.06
CA GLU A 134 13.44 -13.05 7.02
C GLU A 134 14.21 -12.64 8.29
N TYR A 135 13.52 -12.18 9.34
CA TYR A 135 14.17 -11.79 10.60
C TYR A 135 14.85 -12.99 11.27
N GLY A 136 16.14 -12.84 11.59
CA GLY A 136 16.93 -13.86 12.27
C GLY A 136 17.47 -14.98 11.37
N LYS A 137 17.26 -14.90 10.05
CA LYS A 137 17.89 -15.82 9.09
C LYS A 137 19.26 -15.30 8.66
N ASP A 138 20.21 -16.21 8.50
CA ASP A 138 21.57 -15.89 8.05
C ASP A 138 21.61 -15.51 6.56
N GLU A 139 20.76 -16.15 5.74
CA GLU A 139 20.65 -15.93 4.30
C GLU A 139 19.19 -15.60 3.91
N PRO A 140 18.82 -14.31 3.84
CA PRO A 140 17.48 -13.88 3.43
C PRO A 140 17.19 -14.18 1.96
N GLU A 141 16.04 -14.79 1.68
CA GLU A 141 15.62 -15.15 0.32
C GLU A 141 14.35 -14.44 -0.12
N PHE A 142 14.15 -14.28 -1.43
CA PHE A 142 12.90 -13.82 -2.01
C PHE A 142 12.14 -15.01 -2.60
N ASP A 143 11.05 -15.41 -1.96
CA ASP A 143 10.23 -16.57 -2.37
C ASP A 143 9.24 -16.25 -3.52
N ASN A 144 9.23 -15.02 -4.02
CA ASN A 144 8.29 -14.48 -5.03
C ASN A 144 6.80 -14.53 -4.61
N HIS A 145 6.48 -14.70 -3.32
CA HIS A 145 5.12 -14.62 -2.83
C HIS A 145 4.63 -13.18 -2.69
N ALA A 146 3.32 -13.00 -2.75
CA ALA A 146 2.68 -11.73 -2.50
C ALA A 146 2.50 -11.50 -0.99
N TYR A 147 2.98 -10.36 -0.50
CA TYR A 147 2.88 -10.01 0.92
C TYR A 147 1.96 -8.83 1.20
N THR A 148 1.49 -8.15 0.16
CA THR A 148 0.62 -6.98 0.31
C THR A 148 -0.54 -7.02 -0.67
N ILE A 149 -1.64 -6.42 -0.24
CA ILE A 149 -2.80 -6.15 -1.08
C ILE A 149 -2.89 -4.66 -1.37
N SER A 150 -3.06 -4.32 -2.64
CA SER A 150 -3.41 -2.97 -3.06
C SER A 150 -4.83 -2.90 -3.56
N SER A 151 -5.54 -1.87 -3.13
CA SER A 151 -6.80 -1.46 -3.70
C SER A 151 -6.66 -0.08 -4.37
N ILE A 152 -7.31 0.07 -5.52
CA ILE A 152 -7.41 1.34 -6.23
C ILE A 152 -8.89 1.63 -6.45
N TYR A 153 -9.36 2.79 -6.01
CA TYR A 153 -10.60 3.36 -6.50
C TYR A 153 -10.31 4.49 -7.49
N HIS A 154 -10.85 4.37 -8.71
CA HIS A 154 -10.75 5.40 -9.72
C HIS A 154 -11.99 5.38 -10.61
N ASP A 155 -12.64 6.53 -10.75
CA ASP A 155 -13.78 6.75 -11.65
C ASP A 155 -14.85 5.65 -11.56
N GLY A 156 -15.39 5.45 -10.35
CA GLY A 156 -16.41 4.44 -10.11
C GLY A 156 -15.93 2.98 -10.18
N THR A 157 -14.64 2.73 -10.44
CA THR A 157 -14.08 1.38 -10.53
C THR A 157 -13.14 1.09 -9.36
N SER A 158 -13.36 -0.04 -8.68
CA SER A 158 -12.44 -0.59 -7.68
C SER A 158 -11.62 -1.72 -8.30
N ASN A 159 -10.29 -1.65 -8.21
CA ASN A 159 -9.38 -2.70 -8.65
C ASN A 159 -8.57 -3.20 -7.45
N ILE A 160 -8.39 -4.52 -7.35
CA ILE A 160 -7.62 -5.17 -6.29
C ILE A 160 -6.42 -5.87 -6.92
N PHE A 161 -5.26 -5.70 -6.30
CA PHE A 161 -3.98 -6.22 -6.75
C PHE A 161 -3.21 -6.86 -5.61
N THR A 162 -2.30 -7.76 -5.95
CA THR A 162 -1.22 -8.20 -5.08
C THR A 162 0.10 -7.61 -5.55
N ILE A 163 1.01 -7.38 -4.61
CA ILE A 163 2.39 -7.02 -4.93
C ILE A 163 3.32 -8.07 -4.34
N HIS A 164 4.21 -8.58 -5.18
CA HIS A 164 5.28 -9.50 -4.80
C HIS A 164 6.64 -8.92 -5.21
N PRO A 165 7.69 -9.19 -4.43
CA PRO A 165 9.05 -8.88 -4.82
C PRO A 165 9.54 -9.91 -5.85
N SER A 166 10.45 -9.50 -6.72
CA SER A 166 11.23 -10.41 -7.53
C SER A 166 12.66 -9.89 -7.65
N LYS A 167 13.62 -10.81 -7.65
CA LYS A 167 15.04 -10.49 -7.80
C LYS A 167 15.63 -11.31 -8.97
N PRO A 168 15.24 -11.00 -10.22
CA PRO A 168 15.73 -11.72 -11.40
C PRO A 168 17.22 -11.44 -11.71
N SER A 169 17.81 -10.42 -11.07
CA SER A 169 19.22 -10.03 -11.15
C SER A 169 19.63 -9.40 -9.82
N ASP A 170 20.73 -8.64 -9.76
CA ASP A 170 21.13 -7.91 -8.54
C ASP A 170 20.14 -6.81 -8.12
N ARG A 171 19.17 -6.48 -8.97
CA ARG A 171 18.15 -5.47 -8.70
C ARG A 171 16.86 -6.09 -8.19
N LEU A 172 16.41 -5.62 -7.03
CA LEU A 172 15.08 -5.92 -6.50
C LEU A 172 14.01 -5.16 -7.29
N GLU A 173 12.99 -5.90 -7.74
CA GLU A 173 11.82 -5.39 -8.44
C GLU A 173 10.54 -5.71 -7.65
N TYR A 174 9.50 -4.93 -7.91
CA TYR A 174 8.17 -5.14 -7.32
C TYR A 174 7.16 -5.23 -8.44
N HIS A 175 6.39 -6.32 -8.47
CA HIS A 175 5.40 -6.60 -9.51
C HIS A 175 4.00 -6.51 -8.94
N MET A 176 3.19 -5.62 -9.52
CA MET A 176 1.79 -5.45 -9.17
C MET A 176 0.91 -6.27 -10.13
N THR A 177 0.23 -7.28 -9.60
CA THR A 177 -0.64 -8.19 -10.36
C THR A 177 -2.10 -7.96 -10.00
N ARG A 178 -2.96 -7.73 -10.99
CA ARG A 178 -4.39 -7.52 -10.74
C ARG A 178 -5.09 -8.83 -10.42
N LEU A 179 -5.77 -8.89 -9.29
CA LEU A 179 -6.62 -10.01 -8.90
C LEU A 179 -8.04 -9.84 -9.46
N ARG A 180 -8.65 -8.67 -9.22
CA ARG A 180 -10.05 -8.39 -9.58
C ARG A 180 -10.30 -6.92 -9.88
N SER A 181 -11.44 -6.66 -10.52
CA SER A 181 -11.96 -5.32 -10.82
C SER A 181 -13.48 -5.33 -10.70
N PHE A 182 -14.04 -4.26 -10.14
CA PHE A 182 -15.46 -4.08 -9.88
C PHE A 182 -15.87 -2.67 -10.31
N VAL A 183 -16.93 -2.58 -11.09
CA VAL A 183 -17.62 -1.29 -11.31
C VAL A 183 -18.54 -1.11 -10.09
N ILE A 184 -18.24 -0.14 -9.24
CA ILE A 184 -18.89 0.05 -7.94
C ILE A 184 -20.38 0.37 -8.10
N THR A 185 -20.82 1.00 -9.19
CA THR A 185 -22.24 1.25 -9.46
C THR A 185 -23.03 -0.03 -9.76
N ASP A 186 -22.38 -1.04 -10.32
CA ASP A 186 -23.05 -2.23 -10.87
C ASP A 186 -22.82 -3.46 -9.99
N THR A 187 -21.62 -3.57 -9.41
CA THR A 187 -21.14 -4.72 -8.64
C THR A 187 -20.78 -4.33 -7.21
N PHE A 188 -21.45 -3.29 -6.67
CA PHE A 188 -21.18 -2.67 -5.37
C PHE A 188 -20.87 -3.68 -4.27
N ARG A 189 -21.86 -4.56 -3.98
CA ARG A 189 -21.79 -5.54 -2.89
C ARG A 189 -20.59 -6.45 -3.03
N GLN A 190 -20.33 -6.96 -4.23
CA GLN A 190 -19.19 -7.84 -4.46
C GLN A 190 -17.87 -7.08 -4.30
N GLY A 191 -17.78 -5.85 -4.83
CA GLY A 191 -16.58 -5.03 -4.72
C GLY A 191 -16.21 -4.71 -3.27
N VAL A 192 -17.18 -4.29 -2.45
CA VAL A 192 -16.92 -4.01 -1.03
C VAL A 192 -16.60 -5.27 -0.23
N ILE A 193 -17.24 -6.41 -0.53
CA ILE A 193 -16.91 -7.70 0.11
C ILE A 193 -15.46 -8.09 -0.20
N TRP A 194 -15.04 -8.02 -1.46
CA TRP A 194 -13.67 -8.33 -1.82
C TRP A 194 -12.66 -7.41 -1.16
N TYR A 195 -12.95 -6.11 -1.11
CA TYR A 195 -12.10 -5.13 -0.43
C TYR A 195 -11.97 -5.46 1.07
N ARG A 196 -13.10 -5.69 1.74
CA ARG A 196 -13.12 -5.96 3.19
C ARG A 196 -12.47 -7.30 3.51
N ASN A 197 -12.74 -8.34 2.74
CA ASN A 197 -12.06 -9.63 2.88
C ASN A 197 -10.54 -9.50 2.67
N ALA A 198 -10.11 -8.71 1.68
CA ALA A 198 -8.69 -8.45 1.48
C ALA A 198 -8.05 -7.69 2.65
N ARG A 199 -8.76 -6.71 3.21
CA ARG A 199 -8.33 -6.01 4.44
C ARG A 199 -8.25 -6.95 5.64
N ASP A 200 -9.23 -7.84 5.79
CA ASP A 200 -9.27 -8.75 6.93
C ASP A 200 -8.22 -9.87 6.79
N TRP A 201 -7.96 -10.34 5.56
CA TRP A 201 -6.88 -11.29 5.24
C TRP A 201 -5.50 -10.78 5.66
N VAL A 202 -5.23 -9.48 5.51
CA VAL A 202 -3.92 -8.93 5.91
C VAL A 202 -3.75 -8.79 7.44
N LYS A 203 -4.79 -9.09 8.23
CA LYS A 203 -4.70 -9.16 9.69
C LYS A 203 -4.33 -10.55 10.20
N GLU A 204 -4.48 -11.58 9.37
CA GLU A 204 -4.12 -12.98 9.67
C GLU A 204 -2.60 -13.18 9.63
#